data_AF-A0A1M3KS55-F1
#
_entry.id   AF-A0A1M3KS55-F1
#
_cell.length_a   1.000
_cell.length_b   1.000
_cell.length_c   1.000
_cell.angle_alpha   90.00
_cell.angle_beta   90.00
_cell.angle_gamma   90.00
#
_symmetry.space_group_name_H-M   'P 1'
#
loop_
_entity.id
_entity.type
_entity.pdbx_description
1 polymer ?
#
loop_
_entity_poly.entity_id
_entity_poly.type
_entity_poly.pdbx_seq_one_letter_code
_entity_poly.pdbx_strand_id
1 'polypeptide(L)'
;MSDVLFVHNNFPAQFGFIAQKLHADGHRVAAISSETGRAFDGLTLVKWGARRGTTEGILPVAVRAEADLIRGGAAAQAALRLKADGWDPALIVGHPGWGETIYMREIFPAARQIAYAEYYYRSRGGDVGFDPEFSPPRERDPHELYAKNAGMAMALAEADAIVAPTPFQASVLPEMFRQRTHIIHEGVDTAVVKRHPSPRLTMGGGKVIDGSRPLITLINRRFEPLRGFHIFTRALPRLLAEVPDADVIIIGADEEGGYGKPADKGTTWGQKLFAEVADRVDRSRIHFVGRVQHALMIEVLSLSSAHVYYTYPFVMSWSLLEAMATECLVLGSDTPPVRDAITPGVDGILNDFFDVDALADAMIEACRNPRKFDGMRKAARETVIRRYDRATICQPAWSALVEPMLERR
;
A
#
# COMPACT_ATOMS: atom_id res chain seq x y z
N MET A 1 -11.14 -28.92 11.42
CA MET A 1 -10.12 -28.77 10.37
C MET A 1 -10.84 -28.52 9.06
N SER A 2 -10.53 -27.40 8.40
CA SER A 2 -11.22 -26.94 7.18
C SER A 2 -10.19 -26.52 6.15
N ASP A 3 -10.53 -26.62 4.87
CA ASP A 3 -9.73 -26.07 3.77
C ASP A 3 -10.03 -24.57 3.62
N VAL A 4 -8.98 -23.75 3.46
CA VAL A 4 -9.08 -22.30 3.24
C VAL A 4 -8.26 -21.91 2.02
N LEU A 5 -8.87 -21.13 1.13
CA LEU A 5 -8.25 -20.68 -0.10
C LEU A 5 -8.05 -19.17 -0.11
N PHE A 6 -6.82 -18.73 -0.30
CA PHE A 6 -6.49 -17.33 -0.54
C PHE A 6 -6.35 -17.04 -2.04
N VAL A 7 -6.86 -15.90 -2.51
CA VAL A 7 -6.77 -15.51 -3.92
C VAL A 7 -6.22 -14.09 -4.05
N HIS A 8 -4.98 -13.97 -4.53
CA HIS A 8 -4.31 -12.67 -4.69
C HIS A 8 -3.28 -12.73 -5.81
N ASN A 9 -3.19 -11.70 -6.65
CA ASN A 9 -2.25 -11.70 -7.80
C ASN A 9 -0.77 -11.83 -7.40
N ASN A 10 -0.41 -11.31 -6.22
CA ASN A 10 0.93 -11.28 -5.66
C ASN A 10 0.98 -11.81 -4.22
N PHE A 11 0.34 -12.95 -3.95
CA PHE A 11 0.33 -13.58 -2.61
C PHE A 11 1.78 -13.72 -2.05
N PRO A 12 2.06 -13.49 -0.74
CA PRO A 12 1.12 -13.38 0.39
C PRO A 12 0.46 -12.01 0.59
N ALA A 13 1.01 -10.93 0.02
CA ALA A 13 0.49 -9.57 0.12
C ALA A 13 -0.18 -9.24 1.47
N GLN A 14 -1.43 -8.74 1.48
CA GLN A 14 -2.18 -8.38 2.68
C GLN A 14 -2.65 -9.60 3.49
N PHE A 15 -2.58 -10.82 2.95
CA PHE A 15 -3.16 -12.01 3.59
C PHE A 15 -2.17 -12.92 4.31
N GLY A 16 -0.86 -12.64 4.22
CA GLY A 16 0.18 -13.51 4.75
C GLY A 16 -0.01 -13.85 6.24
N PHE A 17 -0.31 -12.85 7.06
CA PHE A 17 -0.44 -13.03 8.51
C PHE A 17 -1.62 -13.94 8.88
N ILE A 18 -2.78 -13.78 8.24
CA ILE A 18 -3.97 -14.57 8.54
C ILE A 18 -3.86 -15.97 7.94
N ALA A 19 -3.25 -16.11 6.76
CA ALA A 19 -2.96 -17.41 6.17
C ALA A 19 -2.02 -18.25 7.06
N GLN A 20 -0.98 -17.63 7.61
CA GLN A 20 -0.06 -18.26 8.56
C GLN A 20 -0.76 -18.64 9.86
N LYS A 21 -1.61 -17.76 10.40
CA LYS A 21 -2.39 -18.05 11.61
C LYS A 21 -3.31 -19.27 11.42
N LEU A 22 -4.09 -19.29 10.35
CA LEU A 22 -5.00 -20.41 10.06
C LEU A 22 -4.24 -21.73 9.82
N HIS A 23 -3.08 -21.66 9.17
CA HIS A 23 -2.22 -22.83 9.03
C HIS A 23 -1.72 -23.34 10.39
N ALA A 24 -1.28 -22.44 11.29
CA ALA A 24 -0.84 -22.78 12.64
C ALA A 24 -1.98 -23.35 13.51
N ASP A 25 -3.22 -22.95 13.26
CA ASP A 25 -4.43 -23.50 13.90
C ASP A 25 -4.82 -24.89 13.33
N GLY A 26 -4.06 -25.43 12.39
CA GLY A 26 -4.25 -26.76 11.82
C GLY A 26 -5.19 -26.81 10.61
N HIS A 27 -5.56 -25.67 10.02
CA HIS A 27 -6.32 -25.66 8.76
C HIS A 27 -5.41 -25.99 7.56
N ARG A 28 -6.00 -26.60 6.52
CA ARG A 28 -5.34 -26.75 5.23
C ARG A 28 -5.45 -25.44 4.48
N VAL A 29 -4.32 -24.83 4.15
CA VAL A 29 -4.30 -23.52 3.50
C VAL A 29 -3.69 -23.63 2.12
N ALA A 30 -4.41 -23.13 1.12
CA ALA A 30 -3.94 -22.96 -0.25
C ALA A 30 -4.02 -21.51 -0.68
N ALA A 31 -3.25 -21.16 -1.71
CA ALA A 31 -3.34 -19.87 -2.37
C ALA A 31 -3.33 -20.01 -3.90
N ILE A 32 -4.07 -19.15 -4.59
CA ILE A 32 -3.99 -18.93 -6.03
C ILE A 32 -3.35 -17.55 -6.26
N SER A 33 -2.30 -17.51 -7.08
CA SER A 33 -1.57 -16.27 -7.39
C SER A 33 -1.03 -16.25 -8.81
N SER A 34 -0.66 -15.08 -9.31
CA SER A 34 0.11 -14.98 -10.55
C SER A 34 1.52 -15.54 -10.36
N GLU A 35 2.31 -15.53 -11.43
CA GLU A 35 3.71 -15.97 -11.42
C GLU A 35 4.60 -15.32 -10.34
N THR A 36 4.25 -14.10 -9.88
CA THR A 36 5.00 -13.38 -8.86
C THR A 36 4.72 -13.84 -7.43
N GLY A 37 3.70 -14.68 -7.23
CA GLY A 37 3.32 -15.20 -5.92
C GLY A 37 4.41 -16.06 -5.27
N ARG A 38 4.45 -16.01 -3.93
CA ARG A 38 5.40 -16.76 -3.10
C ARG A 38 4.66 -17.53 -2.01
N ALA A 39 5.04 -18.78 -1.79
CA ALA A 39 4.53 -19.60 -0.70
C ALA A 39 5.34 -19.36 0.58
N PHE A 40 4.74 -19.73 1.71
CA PHE A 40 5.47 -19.99 2.96
C PHE A 40 5.43 -21.50 3.24
N ASP A 41 6.26 -21.97 4.16
CA ASP A 41 6.36 -23.38 4.50
C ASP A 41 5.01 -23.96 4.93
N GLY A 42 4.59 -25.06 4.29
CA GLY A 42 3.30 -25.73 4.56
C GLY A 42 2.11 -25.24 3.72
N LEU A 43 2.27 -24.19 2.91
CA LEU A 43 1.22 -23.68 2.01
C LEU A 43 1.25 -24.35 0.63
N THR A 44 0.10 -24.80 0.13
CA THR A 44 -0.05 -25.14 -1.29
C THR A 44 -0.29 -23.87 -2.12
N LEU A 45 0.67 -23.49 -2.99
CA LEU A 45 0.52 -22.36 -3.91
C LEU A 45 0.29 -22.86 -5.33
N VAL A 46 -0.82 -22.46 -5.95
CA VAL A 46 -1.11 -22.74 -7.36
C VAL A 46 -1.01 -21.46 -8.17
N LYS A 47 -0.12 -21.47 -9.15
CA LYS A 47 0.09 -20.34 -10.04
C LYS A 47 -0.87 -20.37 -11.23
N TRP A 48 -1.28 -19.18 -11.67
CA TRP A 48 -1.98 -18.97 -12.93
C TRP A 48 -1.16 -18.08 -13.86
N GLY A 49 -1.29 -18.33 -15.16
CA GLY A 49 -0.78 -17.49 -16.23
C GLY A 49 -1.86 -17.25 -17.27
N ALA A 50 -2.02 -15.99 -17.69
CA ALA A 50 -2.95 -15.64 -18.76
C ALA A 50 -2.33 -16.02 -20.12
N ARG A 51 -3.12 -16.68 -20.98
CA ARG A 51 -2.69 -17.07 -22.33
C ARG A 51 -2.92 -16.00 -23.40
N ARG A 52 -3.62 -14.92 -23.03
CA ARG A 52 -3.95 -13.79 -23.91
C ARG A 52 -3.94 -12.48 -23.11
N GLY A 53 -3.71 -11.38 -23.82
CA GLY A 53 -4.02 -10.03 -23.35
C GLY A 53 -5.45 -9.62 -23.69
N THR A 54 -5.79 -8.38 -23.36
CA THR A 54 -7.00 -7.71 -23.85
C THR A 54 -7.00 -7.63 -25.37
N THR A 55 -8.18 -7.71 -25.98
CA THR A 55 -8.35 -7.66 -27.43
C THR A 55 -7.99 -6.28 -27.95
N GLU A 56 -7.14 -6.23 -28.99
CA GLU A 56 -6.80 -4.98 -29.65
C GLU A 56 -8.05 -4.35 -30.27
N GLY A 57 -8.28 -3.06 -30.00
CA GLY A 57 -9.43 -2.32 -30.55
C GLY A 57 -10.79 -2.63 -29.89
N ILE A 58 -10.84 -3.34 -28.75
CA ILE A 58 -12.08 -3.47 -27.98
C ILE A 58 -12.60 -2.09 -27.52
N LEU A 59 -13.90 -2.00 -27.22
CA LEU A 59 -14.52 -0.83 -26.62
C LEU A 59 -13.66 -0.31 -25.43
N PRO A 60 -13.21 0.97 -25.43
CA PRO A 60 -12.25 1.47 -24.44
C PRO A 60 -12.66 1.25 -22.99
N VAL A 61 -13.93 1.52 -22.65
CA VAL A 61 -14.47 1.30 -21.29
C VAL A 61 -14.46 -0.18 -20.86
N ALA A 62 -14.40 -1.12 -21.80
CA ALA A 62 -14.38 -2.55 -21.53
C ALA A 62 -12.96 -3.13 -21.38
N VAL A 63 -11.90 -2.38 -21.73
CA VAL A 63 -10.51 -2.87 -21.68
C VAL A 63 -10.15 -3.42 -20.29
N ARG A 64 -10.49 -2.67 -19.23
CA ARG A 64 -10.19 -3.13 -17.87
C ARG A 64 -11.00 -4.36 -17.48
N ALA A 65 -12.30 -4.37 -17.78
CA ALA A 65 -13.17 -5.49 -17.48
C ALA A 65 -12.71 -6.76 -18.21
N GLU A 66 -12.33 -6.66 -19.48
CA GLU A 66 -11.79 -7.80 -20.23
C GLU A 66 -10.49 -8.33 -19.61
N ALA A 67 -9.58 -7.45 -19.19
CA ALA A 67 -8.35 -7.85 -18.50
C ALA A 67 -8.66 -8.62 -17.20
N ASP A 68 -9.65 -8.15 -16.44
CA ASP A 68 -10.10 -8.78 -15.19
C ASP A 68 -10.73 -10.15 -15.46
N LEU A 69 -11.58 -10.28 -16.49
CA LEU A 69 -12.21 -11.55 -16.88
C LEU A 69 -11.18 -12.57 -17.40
N ILE A 70 -10.17 -12.13 -18.14
CA ILE A 70 -9.07 -13.00 -18.62
C ILE A 70 -8.29 -13.56 -17.43
N ARG A 71 -7.91 -12.70 -16.47
CA ARG A 71 -7.22 -13.15 -15.23
C ARG A 71 -8.11 -14.04 -14.38
N GLY A 72 -9.39 -13.69 -14.24
CA GLY A 72 -10.41 -14.51 -13.59
C GLY A 72 -10.50 -15.90 -14.21
N GLY A 73 -10.51 -16.01 -15.53
CA GLY A 73 -10.53 -17.29 -16.23
C GLY A 73 -9.26 -18.12 -15.98
N ALA A 74 -8.09 -17.49 -15.94
CA ALA A 74 -6.84 -18.18 -15.60
C ALA A 74 -6.82 -18.67 -14.15
N ALA A 75 -7.28 -17.84 -13.20
CA ALA A 75 -7.43 -18.21 -11.80
C ALA A 75 -8.49 -19.31 -11.60
N ALA A 76 -9.58 -19.28 -12.36
CA ALA A 76 -10.61 -20.33 -12.38
C ALA A 76 -10.03 -21.69 -12.79
N GLN A 77 -9.17 -21.73 -13.80
CA GLN A 77 -8.48 -22.97 -14.18
C GLN A 77 -7.55 -23.48 -13.07
N ALA A 78 -6.90 -22.58 -12.31
CA ALA A 78 -6.11 -22.97 -11.14
C ALA A 78 -7.00 -23.53 -10.02
N ALA A 79 -8.15 -22.92 -9.76
CA ALA A 79 -9.13 -23.40 -8.79
C ALA A 79 -9.72 -24.77 -9.17
N LEU A 80 -10.01 -25.01 -10.46
CA LEU A 80 -10.47 -26.31 -10.94
C LEU A 80 -9.43 -27.41 -10.76
N ARG A 81 -8.13 -27.11 -10.95
CA ARG A 81 -7.05 -28.06 -10.65
C ARG A 81 -7.00 -28.41 -9.17
N LEU A 82 -7.05 -27.40 -8.29
CA LEU A 82 -7.15 -27.63 -6.84
C LEU A 82 -8.35 -28.52 -6.49
N LYS A 83 -9.52 -28.23 -7.07
CA LYS A 83 -10.72 -29.03 -6.85
C LYS A 83 -10.55 -30.48 -7.29
N ALA A 84 -9.91 -30.72 -8.44
CA ALA A 84 -9.57 -32.07 -8.92
C ALA A 84 -8.58 -32.79 -7.99
N ASP A 85 -7.68 -32.05 -7.35
CA ASP A 85 -6.74 -32.54 -6.34
C ASP A 85 -7.39 -32.74 -4.95
N GLY A 86 -8.73 -32.66 -4.86
CA GLY A 86 -9.48 -32.92 -3.64
C GLY A 86 -9.59 -31.73 -2.67
N TRP A 87 -9.31 -30.51 -3.13
CA TRP A 87 -9.60 -29.31 -2.34
C TRP A 87 -11.07 -28.94 -2.40
N ASP A 88 -11.65 -28.66 -1.24
CA ASP A 88 -13.00 -28.15 -1.11
C ASP A 88 -13.00 -27.08 0.01
N PRO A 89 -12.64 -25.83 -0.31
CA PRO A 89 -12.52 -24.78 0.70
C PRO A 89 -13.86 -24.53 1.40
N ALA A 90 -13.83 -24.43 2.72
CA ALA A 90 -14.96 -23.88 3.49
C ALA A 90 -15.00 -22.34 3.35
N LEU A 91 -13.84 -21.72 3.15
CA LEU A 91 -13.69 -20.27 3.05
C LEU A 91 -12.71 -19.89 1.93
N ILE A 92 -13.06 -18.83 1.21
CA ILE A 92 -12.21 -18.15 0.25
C ILE A 92 -12.01 -16.70 0.70
N VAL A 93 -10.76 -16.25 0.81
CA VAL A 93 -10.42 -14.85 1.09
C VAL A 93 -9.64 -14.30 -0.09
N GLY A 94 -10.13 -13.24 -0.72
CA GLY A 94 -9.54 -12.77 -1.98
C GLY A 94 -9.56 -11.27 -2.19
N HIS A 95 -8.61 -10.79 -2.97
CA HIS A 95 -8.54 -9.40 -3.41
C HIS A 95 -9.19 -9.26 -4.81
N PRO A 96 -10.35 -8.60 -4.94
CA PRO A 96 -11.12 -8.57 -6.19
C PRO A 96 -10.59 -7.57 -7.22
N GLY A 97 -9.63 -6.72 -6.85
CA GLY A 97 -9.17 -5.60 -7.69
C GLY A 97 -8.61 -5.94 -9.07
N TRP A 98 -8.25 -7.19 -9.36
CA TRP A 98 -7.72 -7.62 -10.68
C TRP A 98 -8.50 -8.79 -11.32
N GLY A 99 -9.63 -9.20 -10.73
CA GLY A 99 -10.56 -10.16 -11.32
C GLY A 99 -10.34 -11.63 -10.99
N GLU A 100 -9.26 -12.01 -10.29
CA GLU A 100 -8.95 -13.41 -9.98
C GLU A 100 -10.05 -14.09 -9.13
N THR A 101 -10.84 -13.32 -8.38
CA THR A 101 -11.90 -13.83 -7.53
C THR A 101 -13.25 -14.00 -8.23
N ILE A 102 -13.42 -13.48 -9.46
CA ILE A 102 -14.73 -13.32 -10.12
C ILE A 102 -15.53 -14.63 -10.20
N TYR A 103 -14.86 -15.76 -10.48
CA TYR A 103 -15.54 -17.04 -10.72
C TYR A 103 -15.49 -18.02 -9.53
N MET A 104 -14.97 -17.58 -8.38
CA MET A 104 -14.76 -18.50 -7.25
C MET A 104 -16.07 -19.06 -6.70
N ARG A 105 -17.18 -18.30 -6.75
CA ARG A 105 -18.51 -18.76 -6.33
C ARG A 105 -19.03 -19.92 -7.18
N GLU A 106 -18.82 -19.86 -8.48
CA GLU A 106 -19.26 -20.92 -9.40
C GLU A 106 -18.48 -22.22 -9.17
N ILE A 107 -17.18 -22.11 -8.89
CA ILE A 107 -16.31 -23.27 -8.72
C ILE A 107 -16.50 -23.92 -7.35
N PHE A 108 -16.65 -23.10 -6.31
CA PHE A 108 -16.81 -23.53 -4.91
C PHE A 108 -18.08 -22.91 -4.31
N PRO A 109 -19.28 -23.36 -4.72
CA PRO A 109 -20.54 -22.74 -4.30
C PRO A 109 -20.81 -22.83 -2.81
N ALA A 110 -20.31 -23.88 -2.15
CA ALA A 110 -20.45 -24.09 -0.71
C ALA A 110 -19.48 -23.22 0.13
N ALA A 111 -18.43 -22.65 -0.47
CA ALA A 111 -17.45 -21.87 0.26
C ALA A 111 -18.00 -20.48 0.62
N ARG A 112 -17.78 -20.05 1.86
CA ARG A 112 -17.97 -18.63 2.22
C ARG A 112 -16.90 -17.79 1.54
N GLN A 113 -17.21 -16.52 1.24
CA GLN A 113 -16.29 -15.63 0.55
C GLN A 113 -16.12 -14.30 1.26
N ILE A 114 -14.87 -13.94 1.53
CA ILE A 114 -14.48 -12.61 2.00
C ILE A 114 -13.76 -11.89 0.87
N ALA A 115 -14.31 -10.76 0.44
CA ALA A 115 -13.69 -9.89 -0.55
C ALA A 115 -12.97 -8.71 0.13
N TYR A 116 -11.66 -8.60 -0.06
CA TYR A 116 -10.84 -7.49 0.44
C TYR A 116 -10.90 -6.30 -0.52
N ALA A 117 -11.82 -5.37 -0.27
CA ALA A 117 -12.07 -4.19 -1.07
C ALA A 117 -11.07 -3.06 -0.74
N GLU A 118 -9.86 -3.16 -1.30
CA GLU A 118 -8.80 -2.18 -1.05
C GLU A 118 -9.13 -0.78 -1.58
N TYR A 119 -9.70 -0.67 -2.79
CA TYR A 119 -10.03 0.64 -3.36
C TYR A 119 -11.11 0.55 -4.45
N TYR A 120 -12.04 1.51 -4.43
CA TYR A 120 -13.09 1.64 -5.44
C TYR A 120 -12.93 2.96 -6.20
N TYR A 121 -12.69 2.87 -7.51
CA TYR A 121 -12.34 4.02 -8.31
C TYR A 121 -13.51 5.01 -8.43
N ARG A 122 -13.22 6.29 -8.18
CA ARG A 122 -14.17 7.40 -8.29
C ARG A 122 -13.58 8.50 -9.16
N SER A 123 -14.43 9.16 -9.96
CA SER A 123 -14.04 10.34 -10.75
C SER A 123 -13.93 11.62 -9.94
N ARG A 124 -14.35 11.60 -8.67
CA ARG A 124 -14.31 12.73 -7.73
C ARG A 124 -14.05 12.21 -6.32
N GLY A 125 -13.29 12.97 -5.53
CA GLY A 125 -13.01 12.65 -4.11
C GLY A 125 -12.03 11.49 -3.90
N GLY A 126 -11.32 11.07 -4.95
CA GLY A 126 -10.28 10.05 -4.91
C GLY A 126 -8.99 10.56 -5.56
N ASP A 127 -8.18 9.65 -6.11
CA ASP A 127 -6.93 9.94 -6.82
C ASP A 127 -7.13 10.72 -8.13
N VAL A 128 -8.21 10.46 -8.86
CA VAL A 128 -8.43 11.08 -10.17
C VAL A 128 -8.91 12.52 -10.03
N GLY A 129 -8.21 13.43 -10.72
CA GLY A 129 -8.51 14.87 -10.70
C GLY A 129 -8.10 15.57 -9.40
N PHE A 130 -7.40 14.87 -8.50
CA PHE A 130 -6.86 15.47 -7.27
C PHE A 130 -5.79 16.50 -7.60
N ASP A 131 -4.84 16.13 -8.45
CA ASP A 131 -3.73 16.98 -8.84
C ASP A 131 -3.93 17.54 -10.27
N PRO A 132 -4.17 18.85 -10.42
CA PRO A 132 -4.41 19.46 -11.73
C PRO A 132 -3.18 19.46 -12.64
N GLU A 133 -1.96 19.32 -12.10
CA GLU A 133 -0.72 19.29 -12.89
C GLU A 133 -0.60 17.99 -13.69
N PHE A 134 -1.00 16.86 -13.10
CA PHE A 134 -0.84 15.52 -13.69
C PHE A 134 -2.16 14.84 -14.08
N SER A 135 -3.29 15.45 -13.77
CA SER A 135 -4.63 14.94 -14.10
C SER A 135 -5.58 16.09 -14.45
N PRO A 136 -5.36 16.80 -15.58
CA PRO A 136 -6.21 17.91 -15.96
C PRO A 136 -7.66 17.43 -16.24
N PRO A 137 -8.69 18.27 -16.02
CA PRO A 137 -10.11 17.87 -15.97
C PRO A 137 -10.72 17.20 -17.21
N ARG A 138 -9.95 17.02 -18.30
CA ARG A 138 -10.40 16.44 -19.58
C ARG A 138 -9.55 15.27 -20.09
N GLU A 139 -8.53 14.84 -19.34
CA GLU A 139 -7.58 13.82 -19.82
C GLU A 139 -8.03 12.37 -19.66
N ARG A 140 -8.98 12.09 -18.75
CA ARG A 140 -9.55 10.74 -18.58
C ARG A 140 -11.05 10.78 -18.77
N ASP A 141 -11.57 9.86 -19.58
CA ASP A 141 -13.00 9.62 -19.69
C ASP A 141 -13.54 9.14 -18.32
N PRO A 142 -14.43 9.89 -17.66
CA PRO A 142 -15.06 9.46 -16.40
C PRO A 142 -15.77 8.10 -16.54
N HIS A 143 -16.25 7.75 -17.73
CA HIS A 143 -16.88 6.47 -18.01
C HIS A 143 -15.87 5.32 -17.95
N GLU A 144 -14.67 5.48 -18.52
CA GLU A 144 -13.61 4.46 -18.43
C GLU A 144 -13.20 4.21 -16.99
N LEU A 145 -13.00 5.28 -16.21
CA LEU A 145 -12.66 5.15 -14.80
C LEU A 145 -13.75 4.43 -14.00
N TYR A 146 -15.02 4.80 -14.23
CA TYR A 146 -16.14 4.15 -13.57
C TYR A 146 -16.21 2.66 -13.92
N ALA A 147 -16.01 2.33 -15.20
CA ALA A 147 -16.03 0.96 -15.72
C ALA A 147 -14.87 0.09 -15.19
N LYS A 148 -13.76 0.68 -14.70
CA LYS A 148 -12.69 -0.08 -14.03
C LYS A 148 -13.17 -0.91 -12.84
N ASN A 149 -14.29 -0.54 -12.24
CA ASN A 149 -14.86 -1.25 -11.11
C ASN A 149 -15.68 -2.48 -11.51
N ALA A 150 -15.91 -2.76 -12.80
CA ALA A 150 -16.84 -3.80 -13.25
C ALA A 150 -16.53 -5.20 -12.66
N GLY A 151 -15.29 -5.69 -12.81
CA GLY A 151 -14.89 -6.99 -12.28
C GLY A 151 -14.95 -7.05 -10.76
N MET A 152 -14.54 -5.97 -10.09
CA MET A 152 -14.62 -5.88 -8.64
C MET A 152 -16.08 -5.87 -8.15
N ALA A 153 -16.97 -5.13 -8.80
CA ALA A 153 -18.39 -5.07 -8.43
C ALA A 153 -19.06 -6.45 -8.54
N MET A 154 -18.71 -7.24 -9.56
CA MET A 154 -19.16 -8.64 -9.66
C MET A 154 -18.72 -9.46 -8.45
N ALA A 155 -17.44 -9.39 -8.07
CA ALA A 155 -16.93 -10.14 -6.93
C ALA A 155 -17.53 -9.68 -5.58
N LEU A 156 -17.75 -8.37 -5.40
CA LEU A 156 -18.36 -7.83 -4.18
C LEU A 156 -19.85 -8.21 -4.05
N ALA A 157 -20.57 -8.32 -5.16
CA ALA A 157 -21.97 -8.73 -5.15
C ALA A 157 -22.16 -10.14 -4.59
N GLU A 158 -21.23 -11.06 -4.91
CA GLU A 158 -21.26 -12.47 -4.53
C GLU A 158 -20.57 -12.78 -3.18
N ALA A 159 -19.85 -11.82 -2.60
CA ALA A 159 -19.14 -12.03 -1.34
C ALA A 159 -20.13 -12.28 -0.19
N ASP A 160 -19.75 -13.08 0.81
CA ASP A 160 -20.50 -13.18 2.08
C ASP A 160 -20.15 -12.03 3.03
N ALA A 161 -18.88 -11.60 3.03
CA ALA A 161 -18.42 -10.41 3.75
C ALA A 161 -17.45 -9.59 2.90
N ILE A 162 -17.42 -8.28 3.14
CA ILE A 162 -16.49 -7.36 2.50
C ILE A 162 -15.59 -6.78 3.59
N VAL A 163 -14.28 -6.71 3.34
CA VAL A 163 -13.33 -6.06 4.25
C VAL A 163 -12.68 -4.88 3.52
N ALA A 164 -12.67 -3.71 4.15
CA ALA A 164 -11.85 -2.59 3.73
C ALA A 164 -10.84 -2.28 4.86
N PRO A 165 -9.59 -1.90 4.55
CA PRO A 165 -8.58 -1.71 5.59
C PRO A 165 -8.75 -0.42 6.39
N THR A 166 -9.40 0.60 5.84
CA THR A 166 -9.53 1.92 6.47
C THR A 166 -10.91 2.54 6.27
N PRO A 167 -11.34 3.47 7.14
CA PRO A 167 -12.58 4.23 6.95
C PRO A 167 -12.68 4.94 5.60
N PHE A 168 -11.60 5.58 5.11
CA PHE A 168 -11.58 6.21 3.80
C PHE A 168 -11.79 5.18 2.68
N GLN A 169 -11.09 4.05 2.72
CA GLN A 169 -11.23 3.00 1.70
C GLN A 169 -12.63 2.36 1.73
N ALA A 170 -13.26 2.25 2.90
CA ALA A 170 -14.67 1.88 3.00
C ALA A 170 -15.61 2.98 2.46
N SER A 171 -15.25 4.26 2.64
CA SER A 171 -16.07 5.41 2.22
C SER A 171 -16.15 5.57 0.69
N VAL A 172 -15.16 5.07 -0.06
CA VAL A 172 -15.20 5.12 -1.53
C VAL A 172 -16.10 4.05 -2.14
N LEU A 173 -16.51 3.02 -1.38
CA LEU A 173 -17.41 1.98 -1.89
C LEU A 173 -18.83 2.53 -2.20
N PRO A 174 -19.55 1.94 -3.18
CA PRO A 174 -21.00 2.12 -3.30
C PRO A 174 -21.73 1.80 -1.99
N GLU A 175 -22.82 2.50 -1.71
CA GLU A 175 -23.55 2.36 -0.45
C GLU A 175 -23.99 0.92 -0.16
N MET A 176 -24.49 0.22 -1.18
CA MET A 176 -24.90 -1.19 -1.07
C MET A 176 -23.79 -2.14 -0.59
N PHE A 177 -22.52 -1.83 -0.89
CA PHE A 177 -21.37 -2.61 -0.41
C PHE A 177 -20.88 -2.11 0.95
N ARG A 178 -20.91 -0.78 1.16
CA ARG A 178 -20.48 -0.14 2.40
C ARG A 178 -21.24 -0.68 3.62
N GLN A 179 -22.55 -0.89 3.51
CA GLN A 179 -23.39 -1.42 4.59
C GLN A 179 -22.99 -2.83 5.06
N ARG A 180 -22.27 -3.57 4.22
CA ARG A 180 -21.80 -4.94 4.48
C ARG A 180 -20.27 -5.02 4.69
N THR A 181 -19.62 -3.87 4.80
CA THR A 181 -18.16 -3.78 4.89
C THR A 181 -17.71 -3.75 6.34
N HIS A 182 -16.79 -4.63 6.68
CA HIS A 182 -16.03 -4.60 7.93
C HIS A 182 -14.77 -3.78 7.72
N ILE A 183 -14.48 -2.84 8.61
CA ILE A 183 -13.23 -2.08 8.58
C ILE A 183 -12.19 -2.84 9.41
N ILE A 184 -11.32 -3.59 8.75
CA ILE A 184 -10.29 -4.41 9.41
C ILE A 184 -8.98 -4.27 8.63
N HIS A 185 -8.02 -3.59 9.25
CA HIS A 185 -6.66 -3.46 8.72
C HIS A 185 -5.86 -4.75 8.98
N GLU A 186 -4.86 -5.03 8.15
CA GLU A 186 -3.93 -6.17 8.24
C GLU A 186 -2.81 -5.98 9.29
N GLY A 187 -2.48 -4.72 9.55
CA GLY A 187 -1.57 -4.29 10.60
C GLY A 187 -0.09 -4.55 10.33
N VAL A 188 0.74 -4.00 11.21
CA VAL A 188 2.20 -4.17 11.21
C VAL A 188 2.65 -4.88 12.47
N ASP A 189 3.70 -5.69 12.37
CA ASP A 189 4.27 -6.40 13.52
C ASP A 189 5.09 -5.42 14.37
N THR A 190 4.52 -4.87 15.44
CA THR A 190 5.18 -3.84 16.26
C THR A 190 6.27 -4.40 17.19
N ALA A 191 6.39 -5.73 17.28
CA ALA A 191 7.49 -6.38 17.98
C ALA A 191 8.77 -6.35 17.14
N VAL A 192 8.63 -6.44 15.81
CA VAL A 192 9.71 -6.30 14.82
C VAL A 192 9.90 -4.84 14.41
N VAL A 193 8.82 -4.15 14.06
CA VAL A 193 8.81 -2.77 13.61
C VAL A 193 8.81 -1.84 14.83
N LYS A 194 10.02 -1.51 15.27
CA LYS A 194 10.28 -0.59 16.38
C LYS A 194 11.59 0.12 16.16
N ARG A 195 11.77 1.24 16.86
CA ARG A 195 13.00 2.03 16.76
C ARG A 195 14.21 1.19 17.16
N HIS A 196 15.24 1.18 16.32
CA HIS A 196 16.53 0.61 16.67
C HIS A 196 17.28 1.55 17.65
N PRO A 197 17.90 1.03 18.73
CA PRO A 197 18.49 1.86 19.78
C PRO A 197 19.83 2.51 19.39
N SER A 198 20.48 2.06 18.33
CA SER A 198 21.73 2.64 17.81
C SER A 198 21.85 2.33 16.31
N PRO A 199 20.93 2.87 15.50
CA PRO A 199 20.88 2.54 14.09
C PRO A 199 22.10 3.15 13.39
N ARG A 200 22.67 2.42 12.44
CA ARG A 200 23.83 2.87 11.69
C ARG A 200 23.76 2.33 10.28
N LEU A 201 23.89 3.22 9.31
CA LEU A 201 23.87 2.90 7.90
C LEU A 201 25.23 3.21 7.27
N THR A 202 25.83 2.22 6.63
CA THR A 202 27.00 2.43 5.76
C THR A 202 26.55 2.47 4.31
N MET A 203 26.75 3.61 3.67
CA MET A 203 26.43 3.84 2.27
C MET A 203 27.59 3.46 1.36
N GLY A 204 27.32 3.38 0.05
CA GLY A 204 28.37 3.23 -0.97
C GLY A 204 29.45 4.32 -0.81
N GLY A 205 30.71 3.95 -1.02
CA GLY A 205 31.85 4.85 -0.82
C GLY A 205 32.26 5.07 0.64
N GLY A 206 31.68 4.33 1.60
CA GLY A 206 32.09 4.33 3.00
C GLY A 206 31.49 5.44 3.86
N LYS A 207 30.57 6.25 3.32
CA LYS A 207 29.83 7.26 4.08
C LYS A 207 28.98 6.57 5.15
N VAL A 208 29.04 7.07 6.38
CA VAL A 208 28.27 6.54 7.52
C VAL A 208 27.20 7.55 7.92
N ILE A 209 25.97 7.07 8.08
CA ILE A 209 24.85 7.81 8.67
C ILE A 209 24.51 7.13 10.00
N ASP A 210 24.71 7.83 11.10
CA ASP A 210 24.62 7.31 12.47
C ASP A 210 23.75 8.18 13.40
N GLY A 211 23.00 9.12 12.82
CA GLY A 211 22.13 10.05 13.56
C GLY A 211 22.85 11.28 14.12
N SER A 212 24.16 11.45 13.85
CA SER A 212 24.90 12.68 14.19
C SER A 212 24.49 13.89 13.35
N ARG A 213 23.90 13.66 12.17
CA ARG A 213 23.40 14.67 11.23
C ARG A 213 21.92 14.44 10.96
N PRO A 214 21.14 15.51 10.69
CA PRO A 214 19.72 15.35 10.36
C PRO A 214 19.51 14.52 9.10
N LEU A 215 18.50 13.65 9.13
CA LEU A 215 18.12 12.80 8.00
C LEU A 215 16.63 12.96 7.68
N ILE A 216 16.31 13.30 6.44
CA ILE A 216 14.94 13.26 5.90
C ILE A 216 14.79 12.04 5.00
N THR A 217 13.66 11.34 5.12
CA THR A 217 13.38 10.16 4.30
C THR A 217 12.08 10.23 3.52
N LEU A 218 12.11 9.67 2.31
CA LEU A 218 10.93 9.36 1.50
C LEU A 218 10.97 7.88 1.10
N ILE A 219 9.84 7.19 1.19
CA ILE A 219 9.72 5.77 0.85
C ILE A 219 8.51 5.59 -0.06
N ASN A 220 8.78 5.33 -1.34
CA ASN A 220 7.76 5.07 -2.35
C ASN A 220 8.11 3.80 -3.11
N ARG A 221 7.14 2.91 -3.39
CA ARG A 221 7.39 1.73 -4.23
C ARG A 221 7.92 2.12 -5.62
N ARG A 222 7.30 3.15 -6.19
CA ARG A 222 7.65 3.81 -7.45
C ARG A 222 7.61 5.31 -7.20
N PHE A 223 8.55 6.05 -7.77
CA PHE A 223 8.47 7.51 -7.75
C PHE A 223 7.36 7.94 -8.71
N GLU A 224 6.32 8.61 -8.20
CA GLU A 224 5.17 9.05 -8.98
C GLU A 224 4.49 10.26 -8.30
N PRO A 225 3.77 11.10 -9.07
CA PRO A 225 3.03 12.22 -8.52
C PRO A 225 2.01 11.83 -7.45
N LEU A 226 1.31 10.72 -7.64
CA LEU A 226 0.31 10.19 -6.69
C LEU A 226 0.87 9.99 -5.28
N ARG A 227 2.16 9.72 -5.15
CA ARG A 227 2.89 9.56 -3.89
C ARG A 227 3.71 10.80 -3.50
N GLY A 228 3.27 11.97 -3.98
CA GLY A 228 3.83 13.29 -3.65
C GLY A 228 5.29 13.48 -4.01
N PHE A 229 5.86 12.67 -4.92
CA PHE A 229 7.29 12.75 -5.22
C PHE A 229 7.69 14.14 -5.72
N HIS A 230 6.83 14.79 -6.53
CA HIS A 230 7.06 16.14 -7.06
C HIS A 230 7.05 17.22 -5.97
N ILE A 231 6.13 17.14 -5.00
CA ILE A 231 6.10 18.09 -3.87
C ILE A 231 7.35 17.93 -3.01
N PHE A 232 7.71 16.68 -2.71
CA PHE A 232 8.93 16.38 -1.97
C PHE A 232 10.19 16.91 -2.68
N THR A 233 10.37 16.62 -3.97
CA THR A 233 11.55 17.09 -4.72
C THR A 233 11.62 18.61 -4.76
N ARG A 234 10.49 19.30 -4.96
CA ARG A 234 10.42 20.77 -4.99
C ARG A 234 10.73 21.43 -3.66
N ALA A 235 10.54 20.73 -2.54
CA ALA A 235 10.89 21.23 -1.21
C ALA A 235 12.39 21.06 -0.86
N LEU A 236 13.12 20.20 -1.58
CA LEU A 236 14.54 19.90 -1.29
C LEU A 236 15.48 21.11 -1.39
N PRO A 237 15.40 22.00 -2.40
CA PRO A 237 16.30 23.16 -2.49
C PRO A 237 16.32 24.00 -1.22
N ARG A 238 15.15 24.28 -0.65
CA ARG A 238 15.02 25.10 0.55
C ARG A 238 15.55 24.38 1.79
N LEU A 239 15.18 23.10 1.98
CA LEU A 239 15.73 22.27 3.05
C LEU A 239 17.27 22.25 3.02
N LEU A 240 17.86 21.98 1.86
CA LEU A 240 19.30 21.80 1.71
C LEU A 240 20.09 23.11 1.78
N ALA A 241 19.46 24.25 1.53
CA ALA A 241 20.03 25.59 1.73
C ALA A 241 19.99 26.00 3.20
N GLU A 242 18.88 25.73 3.90
CA GLU A 242 18.67 26.14 5.29
C GLU A 242 19.28 25.17 6.33
N VAL A 243 19.45 23.91 5.96
CA VAL A 243 20.06 22.86 6.79
C VAL A 243 21.22 22.22 6.01
N PRO A 244 22.39 22.87 5.97
CA PRO A 244 23.50 22.47 5.10
C PRO A 244 24.09 21.10 5.45
N ASP A 245 23.87 20.61 6.67
CA ASP A 245 24.32 19.31 7.14
C ASP A 245 23.27 18.19 6.96
N ALA A 246 22.04 18.50 6.55
CA ALA A 246 21.01 17.47 6.34
C ALA A 246 21.36 16.53 5.18
N ASP A 247 21.10 15.24 5.40
CA ASP A 247 21.08 14.21 4.37
C ASP A 247 19.63 13.82 4.02
N VAL A 248 19.44 13.34 2.79
CA VAL A 248 18.14 12.89 2.29
C VAL A 248 18.29 11.47 1.74
N ILE A 249 17.51 10.52 2.26
CA ILE A 249 17.46 9.15 1.73
C ILE A 249 16.10 8.91 1.06
N ILE A 250 16.15 8.47 -0.19
CA ILE A 250 14.98 8.17 -1.01
C ILE A 250 15.00 6.68 -1.35
N ILE A 251 14.07 5.93 -0.74
CA ILE A 251 13.87 4.50 -0.98
C ILE A 251 12.76 4.34 -2.00
N GLY A 252 13.04 3.55 -3.03
CA GLY A 252 12.07 3.29 -4.09
C GLY A 252 12.73 2.97 -5.42
N ALA A 253 11.92 2.57 -6.39
CA ALA A 253 12.43 2.24 -7.71
C ALA A 253 12.02 3.30 -8.74
N ASP A 254 13.03 3.84 -9.42
CA ASP A 254 12.88 4.77 -10.53
C ASP A 254 12.75 4.00 -11.86
N GLU A 255 11.59 3.39 -12.07
CA GLU A 255 11.27 2.66 -13.31
C GLU A 255 9.81 2.96 -13.69
N GLU A 256 9.44 2.67 -14.93
CA GLU A 256 8.04 2.76 -15.37
C GLU A 256 7.07 1.95 -14.51
N GLY A 257 5.81 2.40 -14.46
CA GLY A 257 4.73 1.82 -13.68
C GLY A 257 4.31 2.68 -12.49
N GLY A 258 3.62 2.09 -11.52
CA GLY A 258 2.99 2.79 -10.39
C GLY A 258 1.48 2.61 -10.39
N TYR A 259 0.79 3.42 -9.59
CA TYR A 259 -0.68 3.45 -9.55
C TYR A 259 -1.24 4.51 -10.51
N GLY A 260 -0.47 5.57 -10.76
CA GLY A 260 -0.85 6.70 -11.60
C GLY A 260 -0.62 6.52 -13.10
N LYS A 261 -0.75 7.62 -13.84
CA LYS A 261 -0.38 7.71 -15.25
C LYS A 261 1.15 7.51 -15.36
N PRO A 262 1.65 6.68 -16.30
CA PRO A 262 3.09 6.56 -16.53
C PRO A 262 3.66 7.89 -17.01
N ALA A 263 4.97 8.08 -16.81
CA ALA A 263 5.71 9.20 -17.40
C ALA A 263 5.76 9.08 -18.94
N ASP A 264 6.22 10.14 -19.60
CA ASP A 264 6.40 10.14 -21.06
C ASP A 264 7.40 9.05 -21.48
N LYS A 265 7.23 8.48 -22.69
CA LYS A 265 8.08 7.40 -23.19
C LYS A 265 9.57 7.81 -23.14
N GLY A 266 10.41 6.93 -22.61
CA GLY A 266 11.86 7.14 -22.54
C GLY A 266 12.33 7.91 -21.30
N THR A 267 11.44 8.22 -20.35
CA THR A 267 11.81 8.78 -19.06
C THR A 267 11.01 8.16 -17.91
N THR A 268 11.42 8.44 -16.69
CA THR A 268 10.70 8.08 -15.47
C THR A 268 10.26 9.35 -14.74
N TRP A 269 9.26 9.22 -13.86
CA TRP A 269 8.86 10.32 -12.99
C TRP A 269 9.99 10.77 -12.06
N GLY A 270 10.83 9.86 -11.57
CA GLY A 270 11.97 10.19 -10.73
C GLY A 270 12.96 11.10 -11.46
N GLN A 271 13.37 10.72 -12.67
CA GLN A 271 14.24 11.54 -13.52
C GLN A 271 13.63 12.89 -13.84
N LYS A 272 12.38 12.91 -14.32
CA LYS A 272 11.69 14.13 -14.75
C LYS A 272 11.55 15.13 -13.61
N LEU A 273 11.03 14.69 -12.47
CA LEU A 273 10.74 15.57 -11.33
C LEU A 273 11.99 15.99 -10.57
N PHE A 274 13.05 15.16 -10.56
CA PHE A 274 14.31 15.55 -9.96
C PHE A 274 15.10 16.55 -10.83
N ALA A 275 14.96 16.47 -12.16
CA ALA A 275 15.59 17.43 -13.07
C ALA A 275 15.14 18.87 -12.84
N GLU A 276 13.92 19.11 -12.32
CA GLU A 276 13.38 20.43 -11.99
C GLU A 276 14.17 21.20 -10.91
N VAL A 277 14.91 20.47 -10.07
CA VAL A 277 15.63 21.03 -8.91
C VAL A 277 17.12 20.73 -8.92
N ALA A 278 17.58 19.96 -9.91
CA ALA A 278 18.91 19.39 -9.99
C ALA A 278 20.07 20.40 -9.93
N ASP A 279 19.83 21.64 -10.36
CA ASP A 279 20.77 22.77 -10.39
C ASP A 279 20.79 23.57 -9.08
N ARG A 280 19.80 23.35 -8.20
CA ARG A 280 19.62 24.06 -6.92
C ARG A 280 19.89 23.20 -5.69
N VAL A 281 20.33 21.96 -5.88
CA VAL A 281 20.60 21.00 -4.79
C VAL A 281 22.00 20.41 -4.89
N ASP A 282 22.61 20.18 -3.75
CA ASP A 282 23.83 19.38 -3.65
C ASP A 282 23.48 17.89 -3.70
N ARG A 283 23.72 17.28 -4.87
CA ARG A 283 23.45 15.86 -5.12
C ARG A 283 24.20 14.92 -4.17
N SER A 284 25.33 15.33 -3.59
CA SER A 284 26.09 14.46 -2.67
C SER A 284 25.37 14.21 -1.34
N ARG A 285 24.30 14.97 -1.07
CA ARG A 285 23.44 14.85 0.11
C ARG A 285 22.11 14.14 -0.16
N ILE A 286 21.85 13.75 -1.41
CA ILE A 286 20.59 13.11 -1.81
C ILE A 286 20.89 11.69 -2.30
N HIS A 287 20.35 10.71 -1.60
CA HIS A 287 20.70 9.31 -1.75
C HIS A 287 19.53 8.50 -2.25
N PHE A 288 19.51 8.22 -3.57
CA PHE A 288 18.60 7.25 -4.17
C PHE A 288 19.15 5.84 -3.96
N VAL A 289 18.53 5.06 -3.07
CA VAL A 289 19.06 3.75 -2.64
C VAL A 289 18.37 2.56 -3.29
N GLY A 290 17.41 2.80 -4.19
CA GLY A 290 16.66 1.73 -4.83
C GLY A 290 15.68 1.04 -3.89
N ARG A 291 15.31 -0.20 -4.23
CA ARG A 291 14.55 -1.09 -3.33
C ARG A 291 15.51 -1.68 -2.30
N VAL A 292 15.12 -1.61 -1.03
CA VAL A 292 15.90 -2.14 0.08
C VAL A 292 15.17 -3.30 0.77
N GLN A 293 15.92 -4.09 1.53
CA GLN A 293 15.32 -5.07 2.43
C GLN A 293 14.57 -4.35 3.57
N HIS A 294 13.53 -4.99 4.08
CA HIS A 294 12.65 -4.42 5.11
C HIS A 294 13.41 -3.99 6.38
N ALA A 295 14.35 -4.81 6.87
CA ALA A 295 15.18 -4.46 8.03
C ALA A 295 15.97 -3.15 7.80
N LEU A 296 16.53 -2.96 6.61
CA LEU A 296 17.26 -1.75 6.26
C LEU A 296 16.34 -0.51 6.20
N MET A 297 15.11 -0.68 5.76
CA MET A 297 14.10 0.37 5.80
C MET A 297 13.78 0.81 7.24
N ILE A 298 13.63 -0.14 8.17
CA ILE A 298 13.41 0.14 9.60
C ILE A 298 14.61 0.89 10.21
N GLU A 299 15.85 0.50 9.88
CA GLU A 299 17.07 1.20 10.27
C GLU A 299 17.07 2.66 9.77
N VAL A 300 16.73 2.87 8.50
CA VAL A 300 16.63 4.20 7.89
C VAL A 300 15.56 5.06 8.57
N LEU A 301 14.38 4.50 8.85
CA LEU A 301 13.32 5.20 9.59
C LEU A 301 13.77 5.55 11.02
N SER A 302 14.48 4.64 11.70
CA SER A 302 15.01 4.84 13.06
C SER A 302 16.06 5.97 13.13
N LEU A 303 16.81 6.19 12.04
CA LEU A 303 17.78 7.28 11.89
C LEU A 303 17.12 8.64 11.57
N SER A 304 15.89 8.65 11.09
CA SER A 304 15.30 9.82 10.45
C SER A 304 14.83 10.89 11.45
N SER A 305 15.23 12.14 11.18
CA SER A 305 14.66 13.35 11.77
C SER A 305 13.20 13.53 11.37
N ALA A 306 12.83 13.12 10.15
CA ALA A 306 11.45 12.92 9.75
C ALA A 306 11.33 12.03 8.51
N HIS A 307 10.17 11.39 8.40
CA HIS A 307 9.72 10.68 7.21
C HIS A 307 8.59 11.48 6.53
N VAL A 308 8.76 11.79 5.25
CA VAL A 308 7.72 12.41 4.44
C VAL A 308 6.83 11.31 3.87
N TYR A 309 5.52 11.39 4.17
CA TYR A 309 4.51 10.48 3.66
C TYR A 309 3.42 11.26 2.94
N TYR A 310 3.62 11.52 1.65
CA TYR A 310 2.62 12.22 0.84
C TYR A 310 1.89 11.24 -0.06
N THR A 311 0.57 11.42 -0.15
CA THR A 311 -0.27 10.60 -1.02
C THR A 311 -1.53 11.36 -1.39
N TYR A 312 -2.01 11.16 -2.61
CA TYR A 312 -3.38 11.52 -2.98
C TYR A 312 -4.38 10.76 -2.08
N PRO A 313 -5.69 11.08 -2.12
CA PRO A 313 -6.77 10.27 -1.57
C PRO A 313 -6.84 8.88 -2.24
N PHE A 314 -5.92 8.01 -1.85
CA PHE A 314 -5.67 6.67 -2.40
C PHE A 314 -5.30 5.70 -1.27
N VAL A 315 -4.98 4.45 -1.61
CA VAL A 315 -4.62 3.39 -0.67
C VAL A 315 -3.47 3.82 0.26
N MET A 316 -3.72 3.71 1.57
CA MET A 316 -2.72 3.88 2.62
C MET A 316 -1.68 2.76 2.54
N SER A 317 -0.39 3.11 2.61
CA SER A 317 0.72 2.16 2.57
C SER A 317 1.19 1.81 3.98
N TRP A 318 1.71 0.60 4.17
CA TRP A 318 2.33 0.16 5.43
C TRP A 318 3.48 1.04 5.88
N SER A 319 4.22 1.66 4.96
CA SER A 319 5.35 2.52 5.33
C SER A 319 4.95 3.68 6.24
N LEU A 320 3.70 4.17 6.16
CA LEU A 320 3.16 5.14 7.10
C LEU A 320 3.15 4.59 8.53
N LEU A 321 2.51 3.43 8.72
CA LEU A 321 2.41 2.77 10.01
C LEU A 321 3.78 2.32 10.53
N GLU A 322 4.69 1.93 9.64
CA GLU A 322 6.04 1.54 10.02
C GLU A 322 6.89 2.73 10.45
N ALA A 323 6.74 3.89 9.81
CA ALA A 323 7.36 5.14 10.25
C ALA A 323 6.84 5.55 11.64
N MET A 324 5.52 5.50 11.85
CA MET A 324 4.91 5.79 13.15
C MET A 324 5.40 4.80 14.23
N ALA A 325 5.42 3.50 13.93
CA ALA A 325 5.86 2.47 14.87
C ALA A 325 7.34 2.57 15.23
N THR A 326 8.19 3.03 14.32
CA THR A 326 9.62 3.26 14.56
C THR A 326 9.90 4.58 15.28
N GLU A 327 8.87 5.27 15.78
CA GLU A 327 8.98 6.59 16.41
C GLU A 327 9.65 7.62 15.49
N CYS A 328 9.49 7.45 14.18
CA CYS A 328 9.87 8.44 13.19
C CYS A 328 8.80 9.55 13.16
N LEU A 329 9.22 10.81 13.16
CA LEU A 329 8.28 11.91 12.96
C LEU A 329 7.72 11.81 11.54
N VAL A 330 6.41 11.72 11.39
CA VAL A 330 5.76 11.69 10.08
C VAL A 330 5.30 13.09 9.68
N LEU A 331 5.73 13.51 8.49
CA LEU A 331 5.23 14.69 7.77
C LEU A 331 4.31 14.18 6.66
N GLY A 332 3.02 14.17 6.94
CA GLY A 332 1.99 13.63 6.06
C GLY A 332 1.32 14.69 5.19
N SER A 333 0.82 14.28 4.02
CA SER A 333 -0.16 15.11 3.29
C SER A 333 -1.51 15.05 3.99
N ASP A 334 -2.20 16.17 4.09
CA ASP A 334 -3.50 16.30 4.75
C ASP A 334 -4.66 15.76 3.88
N THR A 335 -4.60 14.45 3.60
CA THR A 335 -5.57 13.72 2.79
C THR A 335 -6.33 12.68 3.62
N PRO A 336 -7.57 12.32 3.22
CA PRO A 336 -8.39 11.36 3.96
C PRO A 336 -7.69 10.05 4.38
N PRO A 337 -6.92 9.34 3.52
CA PRO A 337 -6.26 8.09 3.95
C PRO A 337 -5.18 8.32 5.03
N VAL A 338 -4.55 9.50 5.06
CA VAL A 338 -3.54 9.81 6.09
C VAL A 338 -4.22 10.17 7.41
N ARG A 339 -5.33 10.92 7.37
CA ARG A 339 -6.16 11.26 8.54
C ARG A 339 -6.77 10.03 9.22
N ASP A 340 -6.96 8.94 8.48
CA ASP A 340 -7.41 7.68 9.10
C ASP A 340 -6.38 7.15 10.10
N ALA A 341 -5.07 7.32 9.86
CA ALA A 341 -4.02 6.85 10.76
C ALA A 341 -3.52 7.94 11.73
N ILE A 342 -3.41 9.19 11.27
CA ILE A 342 -2.80 10.32 12.00
C ILE A 342 -3.86 11.31 12.47
N THR A 343 -3.77 11.68 13.74
CA THR A 343 -4.38 12.85 14.34
C THR A 343 -3.41 14.04 14.28
N PRO A 344 -3.69 15.08 13.48
CA PRO A 344 -2.79 16.22 13.29
C PRO A 344 -2.37 16.87 14.62
N GLY A 345 -1.07 17.09 14.79
CA GLY A 345 -0.51 17.73 15.98
C GLY A 345 -0.39 16.81 17.21
N VAL A 346 -0.89 15.58 17.14
CA VAL A 346 -0.80 14.59 18.23
C VAL A 346 0.22 13.52 17.90
N ASP A 347 0.07 12.83 16.78
CA ASP A 347 0.91 11.70 16.36
C ASP A 347 1.48 11.84 14.94
N GLY A 348 1.40 13.06 14.39
CA GLY A 348 2.04 13.45 13.13
C GLY A 348 1.73 14.89 12.76
N ILE A 349 2.42 15.41 11.76
CA ILE A 349 2.16 16.74 11.17
C ILE A 349 1.51 16.51 9.82
N LEU A 350 0.33 17.10 9.59
CA LEU A 350 -0.32 17.08 8.29
C LEU A 350 -0.26 18.48 7.66
N ASN A 351 0.24 18.53 6.43
CA ASN A 351 0.34 19.75 5.63
C ASN A 351 -0.56 19.63 4.40
N ASP A 352 -1.03 20.75 3.86
CA ASP A 352 -1.71 20.73 2.57
C ASP A 352 -0.82 20.04 1.51
N PHE A 353 -1.43 19.22 0.65
CA PHE A 353 -0.68 18.42 -0.31
C PHE A 353 0.12 19.30 -1.28
N PHE A 354 -0.42 20.45 -1.69
CA PHE A 354 0.19 21.31 -2.70
C PHE A 354 1.12 22.39 -2.11
N ASP A 355 1.14 22.53 -0.77
CA ASP A 355 1.96 23.51 -0.09
C ASP A 355 3.40 22.99 0.10
N VAL A 356 4.22 23.24 -0.92
CA VAL A 356 5.65 22.92 -0.95
C VAL A 356 6.40 23.65 0.18
N ASP A 357 6.02 24.89 0.48
CA ASP A 357 6.69 25.71 1.48
C ASP A 357 6.41 25.19 2.90
N ALA A 358 5.16 24.81 3.20
CA ALA A 358 4.82 24.17 4.47
C ALA A 358 5.55 22.84 4.66
N LEU A 359 5.73 22.04 3.60
CA LEU A 359 6.55 20.84 3.68
C LEU A 359 8.02 21.18 3.98
N ALA A 360 8.59 22.16 3.29
CA ALA A 360 9.96 22.61 3.53
C ALA A 360 10.15 23.09 4.97
N ASP A 361 9.24 23.92 5.48
CA ASP A 361 9.24 24.41 6.86
C ASP A 361 9.21 23.27 7.88
N ALA A 362 8.32 22.29 7.68
CA ALA A 362 8.21 21.14 8.55
C ALA A 362 9.48 20.26 8.54
N MET A 363 10.10 20.06 7.37
CA MET A 363 11.37 19.34 7.27
C MET A 363 12.51 20.09 7.97
N ILE A 364 12.60 21.41 7.78
CA ILE A 364 13.62 22.25 8.42
C ILE A 364 13.46 22.23 9.93
N GLU A 365 12.24 22.36 10.45
CA GLU A 365 11.97 22.31 11.89
C GLU A 365 12.29 20.93 12.48
N ALA A 366 11.94 19.85 11.78
CA ALA A 366 12.30 18.49 12.18
C ALA A 366 13.82 18.28 12.29
N CYS A 367 14.58 18.89 11.38
CA CYS A 367 16.04 18.85 11.39
C CYS A 367 16.66 19.71 12.49
N ARG A 368 16.20 20.95 12.67
CA ARG A 368 16.77 21.91 13.62
C ARG A 368 16.37 21.63 15.07
N ASN A 369 15.14 21.16 15.29
CA ASN A 369 14.54 21.01 16.62
C ASN A 369 13.95 19.61 16.85
N PRO A 370 14.70 18.50 16.62
CA PRO A 370 14.14 17.14 16.63
C PRO A 370 13.47 16.76 17.96
N ARG A 371 14.03 17.21 19.09
CA ARG A 371 13.51 16.92 20.44
C ARG A 371 12.14 17.53 20.71
N LYS A 372 11.74 18.58 19.98
CA LYS A 372 10.40 19.18 20.06
C LYS A 372 9.30 18.15 19.78
N PHE A 373 9.63 17.13 18.99
CA PHE A 373 8.68 16.12 18.51
C PHE A 373 8.76 14.80 19.27
N ASP A 374 9.57 14.69 20.33
CA ASP A 374 9.73 13.42 21.08
C ASP A 374 8.39 12.90 21.63
N GLY A 375 7.52 13.79 22.11
CA GLY A 375 6.17 13.41 22.54
C GLY A 375 5.30 12.89 21.40
N MET A 376 5.30 13.59 20.26
CA MET A 376 4.53 13.21 19.07
C MET A 376 4.99 11.87 18.48
N ARG A 377 6.30 11.62 18.44
CA ARG A 377 6.88 10.36 17.98
C ARG A 377 6.44 9.16 18.82
N LYS A 378 6.42 9.33 20.15
CA LYS A 378 5.93 8.30 21.08
C LYS A 378 4.43 8.07 20.92
N ALA A 379 3.66 9.15 20.80
CA ALA A 379 2.22 9.06 20.53
C ALA A 379 1.92 8.32 19.21
N ALA A 380 2.73 8.54 18.17
CA ALA A 380 2.63 7.79 16.91
C ALA A 380 2.80 6.28 17.09
N ARG A 381 3.83 5.86 17.83
CA ARG A 381 4.02 4.44 18.15
C ARG A 381 2.85 3.89 18.96
N GLU A 382 2.37 4.61 19.96
CA GLU A 382 1.21 4.19 20.77
C GLU A 382 -0.06 4.05 19.94
N THR A 383 -0.30 4.98 19.00
CA THR A 383 -1.41 4.89 18.04
C THR A 383 -1.31 3.62 17.20
N VAL A 384 -0.13 3.27 16.69
CA VAL A 384 0.05 2.02 15.93
C VAL A 384 -0.19 0.80 16.81
N ILE A 385 0.39 0.74 18.02
CA ILE A 385 0.20 -0.39 18.93
C ILE A 385 -1.29 -0.60 19.24
N ARG A 386 -2.02 0.47 19.54
CA ARG A 386 -3.43 0.40 19.95
C ARG A 386 -4.39 0.05 18.80
N ARG A 387 -4.06 0.40 17.56
CA ARG A 387 -5.01 0.36 16.43
C ARG A 387 -4.60 -0.57 15.29
N TYR A 388 -3.31 -0.81 15.14
CA TYR A 388 -2.72 -1.44 13.95
C TYR A 388 -1.67 -2.50 14.27
N ASP A 389 -1.46 -2.85 15.55
CA ASP A 389 -0.59 -3.96 15.87
C ASP A 389 -1.18 -5.26 15.30
N ARG A 390 -0.34 -5.95 14.52
CA ARG A 390 -0.76 -7.16 13.80
C ARG A 390 -1.23 -8.25 14.76
N ALA A 391 -0.47 -8.52 15.81
CA ALA A 391 -0.71 -9.69 16.66
C ALA A 391 -1.87 -9.48 17.63
N THR A 392 -2.01 -8.27 18.18
CA THR A 392 -2.94 -7.99 19.28
C THR A 392 -4.24 -7.31 18.83
N ILE A 393 -4.25 -6.66 17.65
CA ILE A 393 -5.43 -5.93 17.16
C ILE A 393 -5.95 -6.52 15.85
N CYS A 394 -5.12 -6.49 14.79
CA CYS A 394 -5.56 -6.81 13.44
C CYS A 394 -5.85 -8.30 13.23
N GLN A 395 -4.92 -9.18 13.63
CA GLN A 395 -5.09 -10.63 13.47
C GLN A 395 -6.27 -11.18 14.30
N PRO A 396 -6.50 -10.77 15.56
CA PRO A 396 -7.71 -11.15 16.29
C PRO A 396 -9.00 -10.67 15.63
N ALA A 397 -9.05 -9.45 15.09
CA ALA A 397 -10.23 -8.95 14.38
C ALA A 397 -10.52 -9.76 13.09
N TRP A 398 -9.47 -10.11 12.34
CA TRP A 398 -9.59 -11.00 11.18
C TRP A 398 -10.04 -12.42 11.59
N SER A 399 -9.46 -12.99 12.65
CA SER A 399 -9.88 -14.28 13.20
C SER A 399 -11.35 -14.28 13.59
N ALA A 400 -11.83 -13.24 14.28
CA ALA A 400 -13.23 -13.11 14.67
C ALA A 400 -14.21 -13.05 13.49
N LEU A 401 -13.78 -12.52 12.34
CA LEU A 401 -14.56 -12.54 11.10
C LEU A 401 -14.51 -13.92 10.41
N VAL A 402 -13.34 -14.55 10.39
CA VAL A 402 -13.06 -15.77 9.65
C VAL A 402 -13.60 -17.02 10.34
N GLU A 403 -13.41 -17.16 11.65
CA GLU A 403 -13.71 -18.38 12.39
C GLU A 403 -15.17 -18.85 12.23
N PRO A 404 -16.20 -17.97 12.38
CA PRO A 404 -17.59 -18.38 12.16
C PRO A 404 -17.90 -18.80 10.73
N MET A 405 -17.08 -18.39 9.75
CA MET A 405 -17.24 -18.76 8.35
C MET A 405 -16.61 -20.11 7.98
N LEU A 406 -15.78 -20.68 8.86
CA LEU A 406 -15.15 -21.99 8.67
C LEU A 406 -16.09 -23.15 9.01
N GLU A 407 -17.15 -22.87 9.77
CA GLU A 407 -18.22 -23.80 10.08
C GLU A 407 -19.16 -23.92 8.88
N ARG A 408 -19.16 -25.09 8.23
CA ARG A 408 -20.12 -25.39 7.16
C ARG A 408 -21.51 -25.57 7.79
N ARG A 409 -22.51 -24.88 7.24
CA ARG A 409 -23.92 -25.13 7.57
C ARG A 409 -24.44 -26.39 6.89
#